data_AF-A0A0F9NVD0-F1
#
_entry.id   AF-A0A0F9NVD0-F1
#
_cell.length_a   1.000
_cell.length_b   1.000
_cell.length_c   1.000
_cell.angle_alpha   90.00
_cell.angle_beta   90.00
_cell.angle_gamma   90.00
#
_symmetry.space_group_name_H-M   'P 1'
#
loop_
_entity.id
_entity.type
_entity.pdbx_description
1 polymer ?
#
loop_
_entity_poly.entity_id
_entity_poly.type
_entity_poly.pdbx_seq_one_letter_code
_entity_poly.pdbx_strand_id
1 'polypeptide(L)'
;MPLSQYEVEIIQKAIKGDPLYFHDEILKGPTLWDKQKEIMESVVTHKKTTVRAGHAVGKTFTIARVGLWWISSEEDSILITTAPSGRQVKTLLWGEMRKGYFDSAQPLGGKMDLLQWKISDSWYALGFSTDKPVNVGGFHGKRAMVIVDEASGMNDDIMDGLDAAVSGAECRLVYTGNPLKAFGRFHESFKDPAFNKITISCLDHPNVIQRKEIYPGMVSYE
;
A
#
# COMPACT_ATOMS: atom_id res chain seq x y z
N MET A 1 -8.21 16.03 -24.62
CA MET A 1 -8.97 17.19 -24.10
C MET A 1 -8.88 17.11 -22.59
N PRO A 2 -8.51 18.18 -21.87
CA PRO A 2 -8.46 18.14 -20.41
C PRO A 2 -9.86 17.87 -19.83
N LEU A 3 -9.92 17.13 -18.72
CA LEU A 3 -11.18 16.84 -18.01
C LEU A 3 -11.81 18.16 -17.52
N SER A 4 -13.13 18.24 -17.58
CA SER A 4 -13.89 19.31 -16.95
C SER A 4 -13.90 19.17 -15.42
N GLN A 5 -14.15 20.28 -14.72
CA GLN A 5 -14.27 20.30 -13.26
C GLN A 5 -15.31 19.28 -12.75
N TYR A 6 -16.43 19.14 -13.46
CA TYR A 6 -17.49 18.19 -13.15
C TYR A 6 -17.03 16.72 -13.29
N GLU A 7 -16.26 16.41 -14.33
CA GLU A 7 -15.69 15.06 -14.51
C GLU A 7 -14.67 14.74 -13.42
N VAL A 8 -13.85 15.73 -13.01
CA VAL A 8 -12.91 15.58 -11.90
C VAL A 8 -13.64 15.29 -10.60
N GLU A 9 -14.71 16.02 -10.28
CA GLU A 9 -15.51 15.81 -9.06
C GLU A 9 -16.20 14.43 -9.05
N ILE A 10 -16.72 13.98 -10.20
CA ILE A 10 -17.31 12.64 -10.32
C ILE A 10 -16.24 11.57 -10.09
N ILE A 11 -15.08 11.70 -10.73
CA ILE A 11 -13.98 10.73 -10.60
C ILE A 11 -13.51 10.69 -9.15
N GLN A 12 -13.28 11.84 -8.53
CA GLN A 12 -12.89 11.95 -7.11
C GLN A 12 -13.92 11.27 -6.20
N LYS A 13 -15.21 11.51 -6.42
CA LYS A 13 -16.27 10.88 -5.64
C LYS A 13 -16.33 9.35 -5.84
N ALA A 14 -16.11 8.87 -7.06
CA ALA A 14 -16.09 7.45 -7.37
C ALA A 14 -14.91 6.73 -6.69
N ILE A 15 -13.73 7.36 -6.68
CA ILE A 15 -12.53 6.74 -6.10
C ILE A 15 -12.48 6.87 -4.57
N LYS A 16 -13.18 7.82 -3.94
CA LYS A 16 -13.05 8.16 -2.50
C LYS A 16 -13.21 6.98 -1.52
N GLY A 17 -13.85 5.89 -1.92
CA GLY A 17 -13.97 4.65 -1.13
C GLY A 17 -13.70 3.37 -1.90
N ASP A 18 -13.24 3.47 -3.15
CA ASP A 18 -13.15 2.33 -4.05
C ASP A 18 -11.76 2.23 -4.71
N PRO A 19 -10.78 1.61 -4.02
CA PRO A 19 -9.46 1.36 -4.58
C PRO A 19 -9.47 0.39 -5.76
N LEU A 20 -10.50 -0.46 -5.88
CA LEU A 20 -10.64 -1.39 -7.01
C LEU A 20 -11.06 -0.64 -8.27
N TYR A 21 -12.09 0.21 -8.16
CA TYR A 21 -12.48 1.11 -9.24
C TYR A 21 -11.31 2.00 -9.68
N PHE A 22 -10.54 2.56 -8.73
CA PHE A 22 -9.34 3.32 -9.07
C PHE A 22 -8.32 2.50 -9.86
N HIS A 23 -8.06 1.26 -9.44
CA HIS A 23 -7.13 0.36 -10.12
C HIS A 23 -7.60 -0.01 -11.54
N ASP A 24 -8.88 -0.34 -11.70
CA ASP A 24 -9.45 -0.82 -12.97
C ASP A 24 -9.72 0.34 -13.96
N GLU A 25 -10.21 1.48 -13.47
CA GLU A 25 -10.69 2.57 -14.33
C GLU A 25 -9.69 3.71 -14.50
N ILE A 26 -8.90 4.02 -13.47
CA ILE A 26 -7.96 5.15 -13.51
C ILE A 26 -6.56 4.66 -13.87
N LEU A 27 -6.08 3.62 -13.20
CA LEU A 27 -4.76 3.06 -13.48
C LEU A 27 -4.77 2.12 -14.70
N LYS A 28 -5.92 1.57 -15.08
CA LYS A 28 -6.04 0.50 -16.08
C LYS A 28 -5.05 -0.64 -15.81
N GLY A 29 -4.94 -1.01 -14.52
CA GLY A 29 -4.00 -2.01 -14.06
C GLY A 29 -4.35 -3.43 -14.53
N PRO A 30 -3.42 -4.39 -14.42
CA PRO A 30 -3.70 -5.79 -14.69
C PRO A 30 -4.76 -6.34 -13.74
N THR A 31 -5.49 -7.37 -14.18
CA THR A 31 -6.50 -8.05 -13.37
C THR A 31 -5.91 -8.54 -12.05
N LEU A 32 -6.57 -8.18 -10.95
CA LEU A 32 -6.22 -8.63 -9.61
C LEU A 32 -6.83 -10.01 -9.33
N TRP A 33 -6.09 -10.87 -8.64
CA TRP A 33 -6.69 -12.06 -8.03
C TRP A 33 -7.28 -11.72 -6.65
N ASP A 34 -8.12 -12.60 -6.11
CA ASP A 34 -9.04 -12.24 -5.02
C ASP A 34 -8.33 -11.80 -3.73
N LYS A 35 -7.17 -12.38 -3.42
CA LYS A 35 -6.40 -11.94 -2.24
C LYS A 35 -5.80 -10.55 -2.38
N GLN A 36 -5.51 -10.08 -3.59
CA GLN A 36 -5.10 -8.68 -3.79
C GLN A 36 -6.28 -7.74 -3.58
N LYS A 37 -7.48 -8.12 -4.02
CA LYS A 37 -8.70 -7.34 -3.80
C LYS A 37 -9.03 -7.25 -2.31
N GLU A 38 -8.92 -8.36 -1.58
CA GLU A 38 -9.13 -8.42 -0.12
C GLU A 38 -8.22 -7.43 0.64
N ILE A 39 -6.96 -7.26 0.22
CA ILE A 39 -6.06 -6.26 0.82
C ILE A 39 -6.59 -4.85 0.57
N MET A 40 -7.00 -4.52 -0.65
CA MET A 40 -7.49 -3.19 -1.00
C MET A 40 -8.78 -2.84 -0.25
N GLU A 41 -9.72 -3.78 -0.18
CA GLU A 41 -10.98 -3.63 0.57
C GLU A 41 -10.77 -3.50 2.08
N SER A 42 -9.81 -4.26 2.63
CA SER A 42 -9.45 -4.19 4.05
C SER A 42 -9.00 -2.79 4.45
N VAL A 43 -8.22 -2.12 3.60
CA VAL A 43 -7.70 -0.77 3.88
C VAL A 43 -8.81 0.28 3.92
N VAL A 44 -9.88 0.10 3.14
CA VAL A 44 -11.05 0.99 3.18
C VAL A 44 -11.76 0.86 4.52
N THR A 45 -12.05 -0.37 4.92
CA THR A 45 -12.97 -0.72 6.01
C THR A 45 -12.30 -0.81 7.39
N HIS A 46 -10.97 -0.97 7.44
CA HIS A 46 -10.23 -1.17 8.69
C HIS A 46 -9.11 -0.14 8.85
N LYS A 47 -8.97 0.36 10.07
CA LYS A 47 -7.89 1.29 10.43
C LYS A 47 -6.51 0.65 10.32
N LYS A 48 -6.38 -0.63 10.69
CA LYS A 48 -5.13 -1.38 10.64
C LYS A 48 -5.32 -2.69 9.88
N THR A 49 -4.45 -2.94 8.90
CA THR A 49 -4.43 -4.18 8.11
C THR A 49 -3.05 -4.81 8.23
N THR A 50 -2.99 -6.12 8.51
CA THR A 50 -1.74 -6.89 8.51
C THR A 50 -1.86 -8.09 7.59
N VAL A 51 -0.86 -8.29 6.74
CA VAL A 51 -0.83 -9.29 5.67
C VAL A 51 0.43 -10.13 5.79
N ARG A 52 0.26 -11.40 6.10
CA ARG A 52 1.34 -12.39 5.97
C ARG A 52 1.14 -13.17 4.68
N ALA A 53 2.15 -13.21 3.85
CA ALA A 53 2.07 -14.01 2.63
C ALA A 53 3.40 -14.61 2.24
N GLY A 54 3.36 -15.62 1.38
CA GLY A 54 4.54 -16.13 0.68
C GLY A 54 5.04 -15.21 -0.43
N HIS A 55 6.17 -15.56 -1.03
CA HIS A 55 6.80 -14.78 -2.09
C HIS A 55 6.01 -14.80 -3.40
N ALA A 56 6.19 -13.78 -4.24
CA ALA A 56 5.63 -13.70 -5.59
C ALA A 56 4.09 -13.80 -5.72
N VAL A 57 3.33 -13.44 -4.67
CA VAL A 57 1.85 -13.43 -4.71
C VAL A 57 1.24 -12.04 -4.99
N GLY A 58 2.07 -11.05 -5.32
CA GLY A 58 1.62 -9.70 -5.67
C GLY A 58 1.45 -8.70 -4.50
N LYS A 59 1.99 -8.98 -3.29
CA LYS A 59 1.89 -8.09 -2.12
C LYS A 59 2.33 -6.64 -2.39
N THR A 60 3.60 -6.46 -2.78
CA THR A 60 4.22 -5.14 -2.99
C THR A 60 3.52 -4.36 -4.10
N PHE A 61 3.10 -5.06 -5.16
CA PHE A 61 2.28 -4.49 -6.22
C PHE A 61 0.96 -3.93 -5.67
N THR A 62 0.24 -4.72 -4.87
CA THR A 62 -1.07 -4.33 -4.32
C THR A 62 -0.95 -3.12 -3.41
N ILE A 63 0.00 -3.11 -2.47
CA ILE A 63 0.18 -1.96 -1.57
C ILE A 63 0.69 -0.70 -2.30
N ALA A 64 1.41 -0.86 -3.43
CA ALA A 64 1.75 0.28 -4.28
C ALA A 64 0.50 0.91 -4.91
N ARG A 65 -0.44 0.08 -5.38
CA ARG A 65 -1.73 0.54 -5.93
C ARG A 65 -2.61 1.17 -4.85
N VAL A 66 -2.64 0.60 -3.64
CA VAL A 66 -3.28 1.22 -2.46
C VAL A 66 -2.68 2.58 -2.16
N GLY A 67 -1.35 2.70 -2.19
CA GLY A 67 -0.67 3.97 -1.95
C GLY A 67 -1.01 5.03 -3.01
N LEU A 68 -1.09 4.63 -4.28
CA LEU A 68 -1.52 5.53 -5.35
C LEU A 68 -2.97 6.00 -5.14
N TRP A 69 -3.87 5.06 -4.86
CA TRP A 69 -5.27 5.35 -4.54
C TRP A 69 -5.39 6.30 -3.35
N TRP A 70 -4.63 6.07 -2.29
CA TRP A 70 -4.70 6.87 -1.07
C TRP A 70 -4.46 8.35 -1.33
N ILE A 71 -3.43 8.66 -2.13
CA ILE A 71 -3.08 10.03 -2.49
C ILE A 71 -4.08 10.59 -3.50
N SER A 72 -4.52 9.83 -4.49
CA SER A 72 -5.46 10.32 -5.50
C SER A 72 -6.88 10.53 -4.97
N SER A 73 -7.29 9.79 -3.93
CA SER A 73 -8.69 9.73 -3.48
C SER A 73 -9.16 10.94 -2.68
N GLU A 74 -8.24 11.69 -2.08
CA GLU A 74 -8.59 12.80 -1.21
C GLU A 74 -7.44 13.80 -1.08
N GLU A 75 -7.80 15.09 -1.06
CA GLU A 75 -6.85 16.18 -0.85
C GLU A 75 -6.25 16.12 0.56
N ASP A 76 -5.11 16.80 0.76
CA ASP A 76 -4.38 16.85 2.04
C ASP A 76 -4.05 15.47 2.65
N SER A 77 -3.95 14.47 1.78
CA SER A 77 -3.59 13.11 2.16
C SER A 77 -2.08 12.92 2.21
N ILE A 78 -1.63 12.21 3.23
CA ILE A 78 -0.22 11.87 3.42
C ILE A 78 -0.06 10.37 3.34
N LEU A 79 0.92 9.91 2.56
CA LEU A 79 1.35 8.52 2.53
C LEU A 79 2.81 8.42 2.95
N ILE A 80 3.07 7.60 3.95
CA ILE A 80 4.42 7.22 4.35
C ILE A 80 4.62 5.75 4.03
N THR A 81 5.71 5.44 3.32
CA THR A 81 6.09 4.06 3.05
C THR A 81 7.49 3.76 3.52
N THR A 82 7.69 2.54 4.03
CA THR A 82 9.00 2.08 4.48
C THR A 82 9.17 0.58 4.28
N ALA A 83 10.42 0.14 4.36
CA ALA A 83 10.86 -1.25 4.30
C ALA A 83 12.25 -1.36 4.95
N PRO A 84 12.75 -2.58 5.22
CA PRO A 84 14.01 -2.80 5.93
C PRO A 84 15.24 -2.19 5.26
N SER A 85 15.21 -1.97 3.95
CA SER A 85 16.30 -1.33 3.20
C SER A 85 15.80 -0.26 2.25
N GLY A 86 16.56 0.85 2.15
CA GLY A 86 16.29 1.92 1.18
C GLY A 86 16.29 1.42 -0.27
N ARG A 87 17.06 0.37 -0.58
CA ARG A 87 17.00 -0.29 -1.89
C ARG A 87 15.63 -0.91 -2.12
N GLN A 88 15.10 -1.68 -1.15
CA GLN A 88 13.78 -2.31 -1.27
C GLN A 88 12.67 -1.26 -1.45
N VAL A 89 12.69 -0.20 -0.63
CA VAL A 89 11.71 0.90 -0.78
C VAL A 89 11.80 1.52 -2.17
N LYS A 90 13.01 1.89 -2.62
CA LYS A 90 13.22 2.58 -3.89
C LYS A 90 12.91 1.72 -5.13
N THR A 91 13.36 0.47 -5.13
CA THR A 91 13.34 -0.39 -6.32
C THR A 91 12.10 -1.26 -6.42
N LEU A 92 11.54 -1.71 -5.29
CA LEU A 92 10.37 -2.59 -5.28
C LEU A 92 9.10 -1.74 -5.14
N LEU A 93 8.83 -1.23 -3.94
CA LEU A 93 7.59 -0.51 -3.66
C LEU A 93 7.42 0.75 -4.52
N TRP A 94 8.42 1.64 -4.49
CA TRP A 94 8.37 2.85 -5.31
C TRP A 94 8.58 2.57 -6.80
N GLY A 95 9.21 1.46 -7.16
CA GLY A 95 9.24 0.97 -8.55
C GLY A 95 7.81 0.75 -9.06
N GLU A 96 7.01 0.02 -8.30
CA GLU A 96 5.61 -0.25 -8.63
C GLU A 96 4.73 0.99 -8.57
N MET A 97 4.95 1.88 -7.60
CA MET A 97 4.21 3.15 -7.54
C MET A 97 4.50 4.03 -8.75
N ARG A 98 5.78 4.19 -9.14
CA ARG A 98 6.14 4.95 -10.34
C ARG A 98 5.53 4.33 -11.59
N LYS A 99 5.59 3.01 -11.73
CA LYS A 99 4.97 2.30 -12.87
C LYS A 99 3.48 2.62 -12.94
N GLY A 100 2.74 2.44 -11.84
CA GLY A 100 1.31 2.74 -11.81
C GLY A 100 1.00 4.22 -12.08
N TYR A 101 1.84 5.14 -11.60
CA TYR A 101 1.68 6.58 -11.84
C TYR A 101 1.94 6.99 -13.29
N PHE A 102 2.98 6.46 -13.94
CA PHE A 102 3.32 6.84 -15.31
C PHE A 102 2.49 6.09 -16.37
N ASP A 103 2.05 4.87 -16.06
CA ASP A 103 1.22 4.05 -16.96
C ASP A 103 -0.28 4.34 -16.80
N SER A 104 -0.70 5.18 -15.85
CA SER A 104 -2.11 5.47 -15.59
C SER A 104 -2.79 6.08 -16.82
N ALA A 105 -4.02 5.65 -17.09
CA ALA A 105 -4.80 6.16 -18.22
C ALA A 105 -5.22 7.63 -18.05
N GLN A 106 -5.29 8.12 -16.81
CA GLN A 106 -5.58 9.51 -16.48
C GLN A 106 -4.41 10.13 -15.71
N PRO A 107 -4.05 11.40 -15.96
CA PRO A 107 -2.97 12.04 -15.23
C PRO A 107 -3.33 12.21 -13.75
N LEU A 108 -2.52 11.61 -12.87
CA LEU A 108 -2.75 11.68 -11.42
C LEU A 108 -2.31 13.01 -10.78
N GLY A 109 -1.62 13.87 -11.52
CA GLY A 109 -1.15 15.17 -11.07
C GLY A 109 0.05 15.11 -10.10
N GLY A 110 0.53 16.30 -9.70
CA GLY A 110 1.72 16.43 -8.87
C GLY A 110 3.03 16.05 -9.57
N LYS A 111 4.10 15.91 -8.80
CA LYS A 111 5.44 15.55 -9.26
C LYS A 111 5.90 14.26 -8.60
N MET A 112 6.08 13.22 -9.41
CA MET A 112 6.64 11.92 -9.00
C MET A 112 8.17 11.92 -9.17
N ASP A 113 8.88 11.44 -8.16
CA ASP A 113 10.33 11.23 -8.11
C ASP A 113 10.64 9.78 -7.63
N LEU A 114 11.89 9.49 -7.29
CA LEU A 114 12.35 8.16 -6.89
C LEU A 114 11.76 7.67 -5.56
N LEU A 115 11.49 8.57 -4.63
CA LEU A 115 10.99 8.25 -3.28
C LEU A 115 9.96 9.27 -2.79
N GLN A 116 9.49 10.18 -3.66
CA GLN A 116 8.49 11.17 -3.30
C GLN A 116 7.48 11.37 -4.43
N TRP A 117 6.21 11.54 -4.07
CA TRP A 117 5.18 12.05 -4.96
C TRP A 117 4.54 13.26 -4.29
N LYS A 118 4.75 14.46 -4.82
CA LYS A 118 4.32 15.70 -4.18
C LYS A 118 3.26 16.42 -5.02
N ILE A 119 2.09 16.66 -4.43
CA ILE A 119 1.04 17.52 -5.00
C ILE A 119 1.10 18.91 -4.33
N SER A 120 1.18 18.94 -2.99
CA SER A 120 1.39 20.16 -2.19
C SER A 120 2.26 19.86 -0.95
N ASP A 121 2.45 20.82 -0.05
CA ASP A 121 3.16 20.59 1.22
C ASP A 121 2.34 19.75 2.23
N SER A 122 1.01 19.74 2.10
CA SER A 122 0.09 18.92 2.89
C SER A 122 -0.37 17.64 2.19
N TRP A 123 -0.09 17.50 0.90
CA TRP A 123 -0.56 16.39 0.06
C TRP A 123 0.58 15.72 -0.68
N TYR A 124 1.08 14.61 -0.13
CA TYR A 124 2.26 13.92 -0.66
C TYR A 124 2.42 12.47 -0.19
N ALA A 125 3.14 11.68 -0.98
CA ALA A 125 3.74 10.42 -0.56
C ALA A 125 5.25 10.54 -0.37
N LEU A 126 5.80 9.86 0.64
CA LEU A 126 7.23 9.79 0.93
C LEU A 126 7.65 8.38 1.32
N GLY A 127 8.69 7.88 0.66
CA GLY A 127 9.36 6.63 0.97
C GLY A 127 10.67 6.87 1.68
N PHE A 128 10.91 6.14 2.77
CA PHE A 128 12.22 6.14 3.42
C PHE A 128 12.53 4.78 4.02
N SER A 129 13.80 4.58 4.34
CA SER A 129 14.26 3.48 5.20
C SER A 129 15.19 4.09 6.22
N THR A 130 15.08 3.66 7.47
CA THR A 130 15.91 4.15 8.57
C THR A 130 16.16 3.03 9.55
N ASP A 131 17.29 3.16 10.25
CA ASP A 131 17.70 2.37 11.40
C ASP A 131 17.41 3.09 12.73
N LYS A 132 16.82 4.30 12.68
CA LYS A 132 16.53 5.13 13.85
C LYS A 132 15.02 5.32 14.03
N PRO A 133 14.54 5.53 15.27
CA PRO A 133 13.17 5.91 15.52
C PRO A 133 12.77 7.15 14.71
N VAL A 134 11.64 7.07 14.02
CA VAL A 134 11.12 8.16 13.18
C VAL A 134 10.32 9.10 14.07
N ASN A 135 10.64 10.39 14.06
CA ASN A 135 9.81 11.38 14.72
C ASN A 135 8.58 11.69 13.86
N VAL A 136 7.48 11.00 14.16
CA VAL A 136 6.23 10.98 13.40
C VAL A 136 5.14 11.88 13.99
N GLY A 137 5.49 12.75 14.96
CA GLY A 137 4.54 13.66 15.60
C GLY A 137 3.78 14.59 14.64
N GLY A 138 4.26 14.76 13.40
CA GLY A 138 3.71 15.68 12.40
C GLY A 138 2.41 15.24 11.68
N PHE A 139 1.87 14.05 11.95
CA PHE A 139 0.67 13.54 11.27
C PHE A 139 -0.64 13.71 12.07
N HIS A 140 -0.59 14.25 13.29
CA HIS A 140 -1.79 14.48 14.10
C HIS A 140 -2.82 15.36 13.38
N GLY A 141 -4.07 14.89 13.32
CA GLY A 141 -5.19 15.61 12.69
C GLY A 141 -5.22 15.56 11.16
N LYS A 142 -4.34 14.78 10.51
CA LYS A 142 -4.28 14.65 9.05
C LYS A 142 -4.71 13.27 8.59
N ARG A 143 -5.19 13.17 7.34
CA ARG A 143 -5.47 11.90 6.66
C ARG A 143 -4.16 11.23 6.24
N ALA A 144 -3.56 10.46 7.16
CA ALA A 144 -2.27 9.82 6.97
C ALA A 144 -2.37 8.30 6.86
N MET A 145 -1.68 7.72 5.88
CA MET A 145 -1.46 6.29 5.77
C MET A 145 0.01 5.95 5.97
N VAL A 146 0.28 4.88 6.72
CA VAL A 146 1.60 4.27 6.82
C VAL A 146 1.55 2.86 6.23
N ILE A 147 2.45 2.56 5.30
CA ILE A 147 2.66 1.23 4.75
C ILE A 147 4.07 0.76 5.11
N VAL A 148 4.17 -0.37 5.79
CA VAL A 148 5.44 -1.06 6.05
C VAL A 148 5.47 -2.34 5.23
N ASP A 149 6.30 -2.35 4.18
CA ASP A 149 6.57 -3.55 3.40
C ASP A 149 7.73 -4.35 4.01
N GLU A 150 7.68 -5.68 3.88
CA GLU A 150 8.58 -6.62 4.55
C GLU A 150 8.73 -6.37 6.07
N ALA A 151 7.60 -6.11 6.73
CA ALA A 151 7.51 -5.75 8.14
C ALA A 151 8.19 -6.73 9.12
N SER A 152 8.30 -8.03 8.77
CA SER A 152 9.06 -9.00 9.57
C SER A 152 10.56 -8.66 9.72
N GLY A 153 11.10 -7.91 8.76
CA GLY A 153 12.48 -7.46 8.74
C GLY A 153 12.71 -6.12 9.45
N MET A 154 11.66 -5.41 9.85
CA MET A 154 11.77 -4.11 10.50
C MET A 154 12.14 -4.24 11.98
N ASN A 155 12.78 -3.19 12.50
CA ASN A 155 13.03 -3.04 13.93
C ASN A 155 11.73 -2.63 14.65
N ASP A 156 11.45 -3.25 15.80
CA ASP A 156 10.20 -3.05 16.53
C ASP A 156 10.03 -1.62 17.06
N ASP A 157 11.10 -0.93 17.50
CA ASP A 157 11.02 0.46 17.98
C ASP A 157 10.59 1.42 16.86
N ILE A 158 11.01 1.15 15.62
CA ILE A 158 10.56 1.92 14.44
C ILE A 158 9.08 1.66 14.19
N MET A 159 8.67 0.39 14.26
CA MET A 159 7.27 -0.01 14.06
C MET A 159 6.35 0.61 15.11
N ASP A 160 6.76 0.61 16.37
CA ASP A 160 6.00 1.21 17.47
C ASP A 160 5.86 2.73 17.33
N GLY A 161 6.93 3.41 16.88
CA GLY A 161 6.86 4.81 16.49
C GLY A 161 5.81 5.04 15.39
N LEU A 162 5.87 4.26 14.32
CA LEU A 162 4.92 4.34 13.20
C LEU A 162 3.47 4.01 13.63
N ASP A 163 3.25 3.05 14.52
CA ASP A 163 1.94 2.75 15.11
C ASP A 163 1.37 3.97 15.84
N ALA A 164 2.19 4.65 16.64
CA ALA A 164 1.81 5.85 17.38
C ALA A 164 1.48 7.05 16.47
N ALA A 165 2.07 7.09 15.26
CA ALA A 165 1.78 8.11 14.24
C ALA A 165 0.32 8.08 13.74
N VAL A 166 -0.29 6.90 13.73
CA VAL A 166 -1.59 6.61 13.10
C VAL A 166 -2.71 6.74 14.16
N SER A 167 -2.74 7.86 14.88
CA SER A 167 -3.69 8.09 15.99
C SER A 167 -5.06 8.60 15.52
N GLY A 168 -5.13 9.35 14.41
CA GLY A 168 -6.38 9.93 13.88
C GLY A 168 -7.40 8.90 13.38
N ALA A 169 -8.68 9.29 13.31
CA ALA A 169 -9.78 8.43 12.89
C ALA A 169 -9.66 7.99 11.41
N GLU A 170 -9.19 8.90 10.56
CA GLU A 170 -9.00 8.65 9.13
C GLU A 170 -7.61 8.08 8.81
N CYS A 171 -6.75 7.88 9.81
CA CYS A 171 -5.43 7.32 9.52
C CYS A 171 -5.54 5.82 9.18
N ARG A 172 -4.57 5.30 8.41
CA ARG A 172 -4.46 3.88 8.06
C ARG A 172 -3.06 3.34 8.33
N LEU A 173 -2.98 2.10 8.78
CA LEU A 173 -1.73 1.37 8.95
C LEU A 173 -1.79 0.04 8.21
N VAL A 174 -0.79 -0.24 7.37
CA VAL A 174 -0.71 -1.48 6.61
C VAL A 174 0.64 -2.13 6.82
N TYR A 175 0.62 -3.37 7.31
CA TYR A 175 1.79 -4.23 7.43
C TYR A 175 1.73 -5.35 6.41
N THR A 176 2.79 -5.52 5.62
CA THR A 176 2.94 -6.65 4.72
C THR A 176 4.29 -7.32 4.93
N GLY A 177 4.35 -8.64 4.80
CA GLY A 177 5.63 -9.35 4.88
C GLY A 177 5.48 -10.85 4.83
N ASN A 178 6.62 -11.54 4.73
CA ASN A 178 6.68 -12.97 4.91
C ASN A 178 6.77 -13.28 6.42
N PRO A 179 6.11 -14.32 6.95
CA PRO A 179 6.12 -14.62 8.39
C PRO A 179 7.43 -15.31 8.83
N LEU A 180 8.55 -14.58 8.77
CA LEU A 180 9.90 -15.12 9.01
C LEU A 180 10.28 -15.28 10.49
N LYS A 181 9.60 -14.54 11.38
CA LYS A 181 9.87 -14.52 12.82
C LYS A 181 8.59 -14.79 13.60
N ALA A 182 8.70 -15.57 14.68
CA ALA A 182 7.62 -15.86 15.62
C ALA A 182 7.59 -14.87 16.81
N PHE A 183 8.15 -13.68 16.62
CA PHE A 183 8.24 -12.61 17.61
C PHE A 183 8.30 -11.24 16.90
N GLY A 184 8.18 -10.17 17.69
CA GLY A 184 8.25 -8.78 17.23
C GLY A 184 6.90 -8.21 16.78
N ARG A 185 6.87 -6.91 16.46
CA ARG A 185 5.63 -6.15 16.26
C ARG A 185 4.79 -6.70 15.11
N PHE A 186 5.41 -7.17 14.03
CA PHE A 186 4.70 -7.81 12.93
C PHE A 186 4.00 -9.11 13.37
N HIS A 187 4.66 -9.96 14.15
CA HIS A 187 4.04 -11.18 14.70
C HIS A 187 2.88 -10.84 15.66
N GLU A 188 3.09 -9.88 16.55
CA GLU A 188 2.07 -9.45 17.51
C GLU A 188 0.85 -8.80 16.83
N SER A 189 1.02 -8.17 15.66
CA SER A 189 -0.11 -7.64 14.88
C SER A 189 -1.13 -8.72 14.48
N PHE A 190 -0.73 -10.00 14.38
CA PHE A 190 -1.64 -11.11 14.11
C PHE A 190 -2.39 -11.61 15.35
N LYS A 191 -2.06 -11.10 16.53
CA LYS A 191 -2.79 -11.36 17.79
C LYS A 191 -3.61 -10.16 18.24
N ASP A 192 -3.25 -8.96 17.79
CA ASP A 192 -3.89 -7.70 18.12
C ASP A 192 -5.29 -7.60 17.48
N PRO A 193 -6.40 -7.48 18.24
CA PRO A 193 -7.75 -7.36 17.70
C PRO A 193 -7.98 -6.07 16.89
N ALA A 194 -7.12 -5.05 17.04
CA ALA A 194 -7.24 -3.80 16.28
C ALA A 194 -6.87 -3.95 14.79
N PHE A 195 -6.18 -5.04 14.42
CA PHE A 195 -5.82 -5.34 13.03
C PHE A 195 -6.82 -6.30 12.37
N ASN A 196 -7.23 -5.97 11.15
CA ASN A 196 -7.70 -6.99 10.21
C ASN A 196 -6.52 -7.81 9.71
N LYS A 197 -6.69 -9.12 9.62
CA LYS A 197 -5.59 -10.08 9.42
C LYS A 197 -5.83 -10.88 8.15
N ILE A 198 -4.93 -10.73 7.18
CA ILE A 198 -4.99 -11.43 5.91
C ILE A 198 -3.81 -12.42 5.84
N THR A 199 -4.11 -13.67 5.50
CA THR A 199 -3.11 -14.71 5.25
C THR A 199 -3.22 -15.16 3.81
N ILE A 200 -2.08 -15.20 3.10
CA ILE A 200 -2.02 -15.57 1.70
C ILE A 200 -0.97 -16.67 1.51
N SER A 201 -1.41 -17.89 1.23
CA SER A 201 -0.52 -18.97 0.85
C SER A 201 -0.19 -18.89 -0.64
N CYS A 202 1.04 -19.25 -1.02
CA CYS A 202 1.37 -19.48 -2.42
C CYS A 202 0.53 -20.62 -3.02
N LEU A 203 0.12 -21.59 -2.21
CA LEU A 203 -0.68 -22.75 -2.64
C LEU A 203 -2.11 -22.36 -3.03
N ASP A 204 -2.61 -21.24 -2.50
CA ASP A 204 -3.95 -20.73 -2.82
C ASP A 204 -3.94 -19.88 -4.10
N HIS A 205 -2.76 -19.62 -4.67
CA HIS A 205 -2.65 -18.77 -5.83
C HIS A 205 -3.22 -19.47 -7.07
N PRO A 206 -4.02 -18.78 -7.92
CA PRO A 206 -4.65 -19.39 -9.09
C PRO A 206 -3.65 -20.06 -10.04
N ASN A 207 -2.44 -19.51 -10.18
CA ASN A 207 -1.40 -20.14 -11.01
C ASN A 207 -1.03 -21.54 -10.52
N VAL A 208 -1.01 -21.75 -9.19
CA VAL A 208 -0.65 -23.00 -8.54
C VAL A 208 -1.83 -23.98 -8.56
N ILE A 209 -3.02 -23.51 -8.17
CA ILE A 209 -4.24 -24.33 -8.16
C ILE A 209 -4.54 -24.89 -9.56
N GLN A 210 -4.46 -24.02 -10.58
CA GLN A 210 -4.82 -24.39 -11.95
C GLN A 210 -3.64 -24.94 -12.76
N ARG A 211 -2.42 -24.89 -12.20
CA ARG A 211 -1.17 -25.29 -12.88
C ARG A 211 -0.98 -24.62 -14.24
N LYS A 212 -1.26 -23.32 -14.29
CA LYS A 212 -1.21 -22.48 -15.49
C LYS A 212 -0.73 -21.08 -15.12
N GLU A 213 0.04 -20.42 -15.98
CA GLU A 213 0.39 -19.02 -15.77
C GLU A 213 -0.77 -18.11 -16.18
N ILE A 214 -1.71 -17.89 -15.26
CA ILE A 214 -2.88 -17.02 -15.46
C ILE A 214 -2.50 -15.56 -15.15
N TYR A 215 -1.66 -15.38 -14.14
CA TYR A 215 -1.11 -14.11 -13.72
C TYR A 215 0.41 -14.12 -13.98
N PRO A 216 0.88 -13.48 -15.07
CA PRO A 216 2.29 -13.52 -15.46
C PRO A 216 3.23 -12.93 -14.40
N GLY A 217 4.38 -13.58 -14.21
CA GLY A 217 5.41 -13.13 -13.26
C GLY A 217 5.05 -13.26 -11.78
N MET A 218 3.91 -13.89 -11.46
CA MET A 218 3.57 -14.33 -10.11
C MET A 218 4.07 -15.77 -9.87
N VAL A 219 3.84 -16.29 -8.67
CA VAL A 219 4.26 -17.64 -8.27
C VAL A 219 3.86 -18.71 -9.30
N SER A 220 4.81 -19.59 -9.63
CA SER A 220 4.64 -20.74 -10.52
C SER A 220 4.14 -21.97 -9.75
N TYR A 221 3.58 -22.93 -10.48
CA TYR A 221 3.27 -24.25 -9.91
C TYR A 221 4.51 -25.16 -9.79
N GLU A 222 5.55 -24.87 -10.58
CA GLU A 222 6.86 -25.53 -10.55
C GLU A 222 7.69 -25.07 -9.35
#